data_AF-A0A8G2F4D3-F1
#
_entry.id   AF-A0A8G2F4D3-F1
#
_cell.length_a   1.000
_cell.length_b   1.000
_cell.length_c   1.000
_cell.angle_alpha   90.00
_cell.angle_beta   90.00
_cell.angle_gamma   90.00
#
_symmetry.space_group_name_H-M   'P 1'
#
loop_
_entity.id
_entity.type
_entity.pdbx_description
1 polymer ?
#
loop_
_entity_poly.entity_id
_entity_poly.type
_entity_poly.pdbx_seq_one_letter_code
_entity_poly.pdbx_strand_id
1 'polypeptide(L)'
;MKKIKELIFNGETDDALRLLDEFIATNPMSDEAYYLRGNAYRKNGNFQQALNNYLSAMELNPDSPAHQAHDMLIEILNFYNKDMYNH
;
A
#
# COMPACT_ATOMS: atom_id res chain seq x y z
N MET A 1 -7.10 4.44 -12.78
CA MET A 1 -7.18 3.48 -11.65
C MET A 1 -7.60 2.05 -12.02
N LYS A 2 -8.60 1.78 -12.89
CA LYS A 2 -9.03 0.40 -13.21
C LYS A 2 -7.89 -0.55 -13.61
N LYS A 3 -7.08 -0.17 -14.59
CA LYS A 3 -5.90 -0.94 -15.05
C LYS A 3 -4.91 -1.24 -13.93
N ILE A 4 -4.62 -0.25 -13.08
CA ILE A 4 -3.70 -0.42 -11.93
C ILE A 4 -4.26 -1.45 -10.96
N LYS A 5 -5.57 -1.40 -10.65
CA LYS A 5 -6.23 -2.38 -9.77
C LYS A 5 -6.15 -3.80 -10.35
N GLU A 6 -6.31 -3.96 -11.65
CA GLU A 6 -6.16 -5.25 -12.36
C GLU A 6 -4.72 -5.77 -12.28
N LEU A 7 -3.72 -4.93 -12.55
CA LEU A 7 -2.29 -5.31 -12.44
C LEU A 7 -1.93 -5.76 -11.02
N ILE A 8 -2.37 -5.01 -10.01
CA ILE A 8 -2.19 -5.39 -8.60
C ILE A 8 -2.86 -6.75 -8.36
N PHE A 9 -4.11 -6.95 -8.78
CA PHE A 9 -4.80 -8.22 -8.60
C PHE A 9 -4.03 -9.40 -9.23
N ASN A 10 -3.54 -9.23 -10.45
CA ASN A 10 -2.75 -10.23 -11.17
C ASN A 10 -1.36 -10.46 -10.57
N GLY A 11 -0.83 -9.52 -9.79
CA GLY A 11 0.52 -9.61 -9.20
C GLY A 11 1.60 -8.97 -10.07
N GLU A 12 1.20 -8.29 -11.13
CA GLU A 12 2.04 -7.47 -12.00
C GLU A 12 2.37 -6.14 -11.28
N THR A 13 2.98 -6.24 -10.10
CA THR A 13 3.16 -5.11 -9.18
C THR A 13 4.14 -4.08 -9.71
N ASP A 14 5.15 -4.48 -10.49
CA ASP A 14 6.13 -3.54 -11.04
C ASP A 14 5.50 -2.58 -12.05
N ASP A 15 4.66 -3.10 -12.95
CA ASP A 15 3.89 -2.28 -13.89
C ASP A 15 2.87 -1.40 -13.18
N ALA A 16 2.21 -1.91 -12.14
CA ALA A 16 1.30 -1.13 -11.32
C ALA A 16 2.03 0.04 -10.65
N LEU A 17 3.20 -0.20 -10.05
CA LEU A 17 4.02 0.79 -9.38
C LEU A 17 4.49 1.87 -10.36
N ARG A 18 4.96 1.50 -11.56
CA ARG A 18 5.36 2.47 -12.59
C ARG A 18 4.20 3.40 -12.98
N LEU A 19 3.02 2.84 -13.23
CA LEU A 19 1.84 3.64 -13.57
C LEU A 19 1.39 4.54 -12.41
N LEU A 20 1.55 4.08 -11.18
CA LEU A 20 1.26 4.86 -9.98
C LEU A 20 2.26 6.00 -9.78
N ASP A 21 3.55 5.77 -10.02
CA ASP A 21 4.58 6.80 -9.92
C ASP A 21 4.34 7.94 -10.93
N GLU A 22 4.01 7.59 -12.18
CA GLU A 22 3.62 8.57 -13.22
C GLU A 22 2.35 9.34 -12.82
N PHE A 23 1.36 8.65 -12.25
CA PHE A 23 0.11 9.27 -11.82
C PHE A 23 0.32 10.21 -10.63
N ILE A 24 1.09 9.80 -9.62
CA ILE A 24 1.41 10.60 -8.43
C ILE A 24 2.24 11.83 -8.80
N ALA A 25 3.17 11.70 -9.75
CA ALA A 25 3.95 12.84 -10.23
C ALA A 25 3.09 13.98 -10.80
N THR A 26 1.92 13.64 -11.34
CA THR A 26 0.96 14.62 -11.88
C THR A 26 -0.20 14.93 -10.91
N ASN A 27 -0.48 14.04 -9.95
CA ASN A 27 -1.58 14.14 -9.00
C ASN A 27 -1.11 13.81 -7.57
N PRO A 28 -0.24 14.66 -6.96
CA PRO A 28 0.39 14.38 -5.67
C PRO A 28 -0.58 14.42 -4.48
N MET A 29 -1.84 14.80 -4.68
CA MET A 29 -2.87 14.84 -3.62
C MET A 29 -3.91 13.74 -3.76
N SER A 30 -3.65 12.70 -4.56
CA SER A 30 -4.57 11.57 -4.71
C SER A 30 -4.32 10.51 -3.63
N ASP A 31 -5.16 10.52 -2.59
CA ASP A 31 -5.14 9.48 -1.55
C ASP A 31 -5.35 8.07 -2.14
N GLU A 32 -6.24 7.92 -3.12
CA GLU A 32 -6.47 6.66 -3.83
C GLU A 32 -5.17 6.13 -4.48
N ALA A 33 -4.34 7.01 -5.06
CA ALA A 33 -3.09 6.60 -5.68
C ALA A 33 -2.09 6.07 -4.65
N TYR A 34 -1.92 6.78 -3.53
CA TYR A 34 -1.06 6.31 -2.44
C TYR A 34 -1.59 5.01 -1.82
N TYR A 35 -2.90 4.88 -1.64
CA TYR A 35 -3.51 3.63 -1.17
C TYR A 35 -3.25 2.45 -2.13
N LEU A 36 -3.42 2.64 -3.44
CA LEU A 36 -3.13 1.61 -4.43
C LEU A 36 -1.64 1.26 -4.51
N ARG A 37 -0.75 2.25 -4.34
CA ARG A 37 0.70 2.04 -4.26
C ARG A 37 1.09 1.25 -3.02
N GLY A 38 0.46 1.54 -1.89
CA GLY A 38 0.61 0.73 -0.67
C GLY A 38 0.18 -0.73 -0.89
N ASN A 39 -0.96 -0.94 -1.56
CA ASN A 39 -1.42 -2.28 -1.92
C ASN A 39 -0.47 -3.02 -2.87
N ALA A 40 0.09 -2.32 -3.86
CA ALA A 40 1.07 -2.88 -4.78
C ALA A 40 2.34 -3.32 -4.03
N TYR A 41 2.90 -2.47 -3.16
CA TYR A 41 4.06 -2.81 -2.34
C TYR A 41 3.78 -3.95 -1.36
N ARG A 42 2.59 -3.98 -0.73
CA ARG A 42 2.18 -5.09 0.15
C ARG A 42 2.19 -6.41 -0.60
N LYS A 43 1.69 -6.42 -1.84
CA LYS A 43 1.66 -7.62 -2.67
C LYS A 43 3.03 -8.02 -3.20
N ASN A 44 3.93 -7.06 -3.38
CA ASN A 44 5.34 -7.28 -3.68
C ASN A 44 6.17 -7.70 -2.43
N GLY A 45 5.54 -7.84 -1.25
CA GLY A 45 6.22 -8.19 0.01
C GLY A 45 7.03 -7.05 0.64
N ASN A 46 7.03 -5.85 0.07
CA ASN A 46 7.69 -4.69 0.65
C ASN A 46 6.77 -3.97 1.64
N PHE A 47 6.62 -4.55 2.82
CA PHE A 47 5.68 -4.08 3.83
C PHE A 47 6.03 -2.69 4.37
N GLN A 48 7.32 -2.33 4.45
CA GLN A 48 7.74 -1.00 4.89
C GLN A 48 7.25 0.09 3.93
N GLN A 49 7.45 -0.11 2.61
CA GLN A 49 6.93 0.84 1.62
C GLN A 49 5.41 0.85 1.58
N ALA A 50 4.76 -0.30 1.81
CA ALA A 50 3.31 -0.36 1.91
C ALA A 50 2.77 0.54 3.03
N LEU A 51 3.32 0.42 4.24
CA LEU A 51 2.93 1.23 5.40
C LEU A 51 3.14 2.72 5.14
N ASN A 52 4.31 3.12 4.60
CA ASN A 52 4.58 4.52 4.28
C ASN A 52 3.56 5.11 3.31
N ASN A 53 3.18 4.37 2.26
CA ASN A 53 2.19 4.85 1.30
C ASN A 53 0.78 4.90 1.91
N TYR A 54 0.42 3.97 2.80
CA TYR A 54 -0.85 4.09 3.52
C TYR A 54 -0.88 5.31 4.43
N LEU A 55 0.22 5.62 5.14
CA LEU A 55 0.32 6.84 5.95
C LEU A 55 0.12 8.10 5.09
N SER A 56 0.78 8.19 3.92
CA SER A 56 0.57 9.33 3.00
C SER A 56 -0.89 9.43 2.52
N ALA A 57 -1.57 8.31 2.27
CA ALA A 57 -2.99 8.33 1.91
C ALA A 57 -3.87 8.82 3.08
N MET A 58 -3.56 8.42 4.32
CA MET A 58 -4.26 8.84 5.53
C MET A 58 -4.05 10.33 5.85
N GLU A 59 -2.85 10.85 5.58
CA GLU A 59 -2.54 12.29 5.71
C GLU A 59 -3.34 13.15 4.74
N LEU A 60 -3.55 12.66 3.51
CA LEU A 60 -4.34 13.34 2.49
C LEU A 60 -5.85 13.21 2.73
N ASN A 61 -6.30 12.03 3.14
CA ASN A 61 -7.70 11.74 3.39
C ASN A 61 -7.84 10.85 4.63
N PRO A 62 -8.26 11.42 5.77
CA PRO A 62 -8.50 10.66 7.00
C PRO A 62 -9.56 9.55 6.85
N ASP A 63 -10.50 9.67 5.92
CA ASP A 63 -11.53 8.65 5.66
C ASP A 63 -11.07 7.60 4.62
N SER A 64 -9.81 7.65 4.19
CA SER A 64 -9.28 6.72 3.20
C SER A 64 -9.30 5.27 3.72
N PRO A 65 -9.61 4.28 2.86
CA PRO A 65 -9.48 2.85 3.18
C PRO A 65 -8.06 2.43 3.62
N ALA A 66 -7.07 3.30 3.40
CA ALA A 66 -5.70 3.11 3.84
C ALA A 66 -5.56 2.87 5.35
N HIS A 67 -6.44 3.43 6.19
CA HIS A 67 -6.44 3.14 7.64
C HIS A 67 -6.58 1.63 7.92
N GLN A 68 -7.61 1.02 7.34
CA GLN A 68 -7.88 -0.41 7.54
C GLN A 68 -6.76 -1.28 6.96
N ALA A 69 -6.20 -0.90 5.81
CA ALA A 69 -5.11 -1.64 5.18
C ALA A 69 -3.79 -1.50 5.95
N HIS A 70 -3.52 -0.34 6.53
CA HIS A 70 -2.39 -0.08 7.41
C HIS A 70 -2.47 -0.94 8.67
N ASP A 71 -3.60 -0.87 9.38
CA ASP A 71 -3.79 -1.58 10.65
C ASP A 71 -3.72 -3.10 10.46
N MET A 72 -4.37 -3.61 9.41
CA MET A 72 -4.28 -5.02 9.02
C MET A 72 -2.82 -5.44 8.78
N LEU A 73 -2.03 -4.62 8.09
CA LEU A 73 -0.64 -4.95 7.81
C LEU A 73 0.21 -4.95 9.09
N ILE A 74 -0.01 -3.99 9.99
CA ILE A 74 0.65 -3.95 11.30
C ILE A 74 0.30 -5.19 12.13
N GLU A 75 -0.96 -5.62 12.15
CA GLU A 75 -1.39 -6.84 12.84
C GLU A 75 -0.69 -8.08 12.29
N ILE A 76 -0.63 -8.21 10.96
CA ILE A 76 0.07 -9.31 10.28
C ILE A 76 1.55 -9.33 10.68
N LEU A 77 2.24 -8.17 10.60
CA LEU A 77 3.65 -8.07 10.97
C LEU A 77 3.88 -8.38 12.46
N ASN A 78 2.99 -7.92 13.34
CA ASN A 78 3.07 -8.19 14.77
C ASN A 78 2.87 -9.67 15.10
N PHE A 79 1.97 -10.36 14.38
CA PHE A 79 1.79 -11.80 14.51
C PHE A 79 3.08 -12.55 14.16
N TYR A 80 3.65 -12.27 12.98
CA TYR A 80 4.91 -12.88 12.54
C TYR A 80 6.10 -12.55 13.46
N ASN A 81 6.15 -11.33 14.01
CA ASN A 81 7.25 -10.92 14.88
C ASN A 81 7.13 -11.48 16.30
N LYS A 82 5.92 -11.69 16.83
CA LYS A 82 5.72 -12.32 18.15
C LYS A 82 6.18 -13.77 18.17
N ASP A 83 6.09 -14.49 17.06
CA ASP A 83 6.56 -15.87 16.95
C ASP A 83 8.09 -16.01 17.01
N MET A 84 8.86 -14.92 16.88
CA MET A 84 10.33 -14.95 17.06
C MET A 84 10.80 -14.70 18.50
N TYR A 85 9.95 -14.16 19.39
CA TYR A 85 10.33 -13.77 20.76
C TYR A 85 9.68 -14.62 21.86
N ASN A 86 8.90 -15.64 21.50
CA ASN A 86 8.39 -16.63 22.44
C ASN A 86 9.29 -17.89 22.47
N HIS A 87 10.45 -17.80 23.11
CA HIS A 87 11.14 -18.96 23.66
C HIS A 87 11.84 -18.61 24.98
#